data_AF-W9DST8-F1
#
_entry.id   AF-W9DST8-F1
#
_cell.length_a   1.000
_cell.length_b   1.000
_cell.length_c   1.000
_cell.angle_alpha   90.00
_cell.angle_beta   90.00
_cell.angle_gamma   90.00
#
_symmetry.space_group_name_H-M   'P 1'
#
loop_
_entity.id
_entity.type
_entity.pdbx_description
1 polymer ?
#
loop_
_entity_poly.entity_id
_entity_poly.type
_entity_poly.pdbx_seq_one_letter_code
_entity_poly.pdbx_strand_id
1 'polypeptide(L)'
;MPAADRHLPEDLVRHVAGTTGLPENVAARVIADVIAYYGETREEYVRRRHAELRRRGRKNAEAWTRIAAELARRPVGAGEVTERQLRRIVYG
;
A
#
# COMPACT_ATOMS: atom_id res chain seq x y z
N MET A 1 -11.31 -10.96 -4.82
CA MET A 1 -10.62 -10.79 -6.12
C MET A 1 -9.38 -11.67 -6.07
N PRO A 2 -9.21 -12.65 -6.98
CA PRO A 2 -8.01 -13.47 -6.96
C PRO A 2 -6.83 -12.54 -7.26
N ALA A 3 -5.76 -12.64 -6.47
CA ALA A 3 -4.51 -11.98 -6.78
C ALA A 3 -4.09 -12.47 -8.16
N ALA A 4 -4.22 -11.61 -9.16
CA ALA A 4 -3.80 -11.91 -10.51
C ALA A 4 -2.37 -12.44 -10.45
N ASP A 5 -2.10 -13.54 -11.16
CA ASP A 5 -0.76 -13.94 -11.55
C ASP A 5 -0.12 -12.75 -12.28
N ARG A 6 0.48 -11.85 -11.51
CA ARG A 6 1.28 -10.75 -12.04
C ARG A 6 2.64 -11.36 -12.29
N HIS A 7 2.84 -11.80 -13.52
CA HIS A 7 4.17 -12.07 -14.02
C HIS A 7 5.02 -10.83 -13.75
N LEU A 8 6.02 -10.97 -12.89
CA LEU A 8 6.89 -9.86 -12.53
C LEU A 8 7.61 -9.40 -13.81
N PRO A 9 7.73 -8.08 -14.05
CA PRO A 9 8.53 -7.60 -15.17
C PRO A 9 9.96 -8.15 -15.06
N GLU A 10 10.39 -8.91 -16.06
CA GLU A 10 11.71 -9.59 -16.05
C GLU A 10 12.87 -8.59 -15.93
N ASP A 11 12.69 -7.39 -16.48
CA ASP A 11 13.62 -6.27 -16.38
C ASP A 11 13.78 -5.76 -14.93
N LEU A 12 12.69 -5.70 -14.16
CA LEU A 12 12.74 -5.36 -12.74
C LEU A 12 13.50 -6.43 -11.93
N VAL A 13 13.23 -7.71 -12.20
CA VAL A 13 13.93 -8.83 -11.53
C VAL A 13 15.43 -8.77 -11.81
N ARG A 14 15.81 -8.59 -13.08
CA ARG A 14 17.22 -8.46 -13.49
C ARG A 14 17.89 -7.23 -12.87
N HIS A 15 17.18 -6.10 -12.82
CA HIS A 15 17.70 -4.87 -12.21
C HIS A 15 17.98 -5.05 -10.71
N VAL A 16 17.03 -5.64 -9.97
CA VAL A 16 17.20 -5.89 -8.53
C VAL A 16 18.33 -6.91 -8.30
N ALA A 17 18.34 -8.02 -9.02
CA ALA A 17 19.41 -9.02 -8.94
C ALA A 17 20.80 -8.40 -9.19
N GLY A 18 20.92 -7.56 -10.22
CA GLY A 18 22.17 -6.87 -10.58
C GLY A 18 22.64 -5.85 -9.54
N THR A 19 21.72 -5.13 -8.89
CA THR A 19 22.05 -4.08 -7.91
C THR A 19 22.30 -4.62 -6.50
N THR A 20 21.69 -5.76 -6.13
CA THR A 20 21.83 -6.36 -4.80
C THR A 20 22.76 -7.58 -4.77
N GLY A 21 23.15 -8.11 -5.93
CA GLY A 21 23.90 -9.37 -6.05
C GLY A 21 23.08 -10.61 -5.69
N LEU A 22 21.75 -10.49 -5.63
CA LEU A 22 20.88 -11.63 -5.33
C LEU A 22 20.70 -12.49 -6.58
N PRO A 23 20.59 -13.83 -6.44
CA PRO A 23 20.12 -14.69 -7.52
C PRO A 23 18.73 -14.24 -8.02
N GLU A 24 18.48 -14.31 -9.33
CA GLU A 24 17.24 -13.79 -9.95
C GLU A 24 15.97 -14.41 -9.32
N ASN A 25 15.99 -15.69 -8.98
CA ASN A 25 14.87 -16.36 -8.31
C ASN A 25 14.60 -15.81 -6.90
N VAL A 26 15.64 -15.41 -6.17
CA VAL A 26 15.51 -14.78 -4.85
C VAL A 26 15.00 -13.35 -4.99
N ALA A 27 15.55 -12.59 -5.95
CA ALA A 27 15.08 -11.24 -6.25
C ALA A 27 13.59 -11.23 -6.62
N ALA A 28 13.15 -12.16 -7.49
CA ALA A 28 11.74 -12.31 -7.85
C ALA A 28 10.85 -12.56 -6.63
N ARG A 29 11.27 -13.44 -5.71
CA ARG A 29 10.51 -13.70 -4.48
C ARG A 29 10.40 -12.48 -3.57
N VAL A 30 11.50 -11.77 -3.37
CA VAL A 30 11.51 -10.53 -2.56
C VAL A 30 10.58 -9.48 -3.17
N ILE A 31 10.62 -9.31 -4.50
CA ILE A 31 9.73 -8.39 -5.20
C ILE A 31 8.27 -8.82 -5.02
N ALA A 32 7.96 -10.11 -5.16
CA ALA A 32 6.61 -10.63 -4.95
C ALA A 32 6.13 -10.38 -3.51
N ASP A 33 6.98 -10.59 -2.51
CA ASP A 33 6.66 -10.34 -1.10
C ASP A 33 6.42 -8.85 -0.83
N VAL A 34 7.23 -7.96 -1.41
CA VAL A 34 7.05 -6.51 -1.32
C VAL A 34 5.75 -6.07 -2.01
N ILE A 35 5.45 -6.58 -3.20
CA ILE A 35 4.20 -6.31 -3.91
C ILE A 35 3.01 -6.85 -3.15
N ALA A 36 3.10 -8.04 -2.56
CA ALA A 36 2.05 -8.62 -1.72
C ALA A 36 1.83 -7.77 -0.47
N TYR A 37 2.92 -7.32 0.18
CA TYR A 37 2.88 -6.45 1.33
C TYR A 37 2.23 -5.08 1.02
N TYR A 38 2.53 -4.51 -0.14
CA TYR A 38 1.89 -3.28 -0.65
C TYR A 38 0.64 -3.53 -1.49
N GLY A 39 0.17 -4.78 -1.60
CA GLY A 39 -0.94 -5.18 -2.47
C GLY A 39 -2.28 -4.63 -2.02
N GLU A 40 -2.37 -4.22 -0.76
CA GLU A 40 -3.48 -3.42 -0.25
C GLU A 40 -3.50 -2.06 -0.96
N THR A 41 -4.49 -1.87 -1.84
CA THR A 41 -4.74 -0.61 -2.53
C THR A 41 -4.89 0.53 -1.51
N ARG A 42 -4.62 1.76 -1.95
CA ARG A 42 -4.82 2.96 -1.12
C ARG A 42 -6.23 2.98 -0.52
N GLU A 43 -7.23 2.61 -1.31
CA GLU A 43 -8.63 2.60 -0.92
C GLU A 43 -8.93 1.53 0.13
N GLU A 44 -8.40 0.32 -0.03
CA GLU A 44 -8.52 -0.76 0.97
C GLU A 44 -7.86 -0.36 2.30
N TYR A 45 -6.65 0.20 2.22
CA TYR A 45 -5.94 0.72 3.40
C TYR A 45 -6.75 1.77 4.16
N VAL A 46 -7.27 2.77 3.44
CA VAL A 46 -8.07 3.85 4.03
C VAL A 46 -9.31 3.28 4.74
N ARG A 47 -10.03 2.35 4.11
CA ARG A 47 -11.23 1.75 4.69
C ARG A 47 -10.90 0.93 5.94
N ARG A 48 -9.88 0.05 5.87
CA ARG A 48 -9.47 -0.78 7.00
C ARG A 48 -8.99 0.07 8.18
N ARG A 49 -8.11 1.04 7.94
CA ARG A 49 -7.58 1.92 9.00
C ARG A 49 -8.65 2.81 9.61
N HIS A 50 -9.57 3.34 8.81
CA HIS A 50 -10.70 4.09 9.34
C HIS A 50 -11.58 3.22 10.25
N ALA A 51 -11.90 1.99 9.83
CA ALA A 51 -12.66 1.05 10.67
C ALA A 51 -11.93 0.70 11.99
N GLU A 52 -10.61 0.50 11.95
CA GLU A 52 -9.79 0.27 13.15
C GLU A 52 -9.81 1.47 14.11
N LEU A 53 -9.69 2.70 13.59
CA LEU A 53 -9.70 3.91 14.42
C LEU A 53 -11.09 4.19 15.01
N ARG A 54 -12.16 3.95 14.24
CA ARG A 54 -13.55 4.01 14.72
C ARG A 54 -13.81 3.02 15.84
N ARG A 55 -13.34 1.76 15.71
CA ARG A 55 -13.45 0.74 16.77
C ARG A 55 -12.74 1.14 18.07
N ARG A 56 -11.69 1.96 17.97
CA ARG A 56 -10.96 2.51 19.12
C ARG A 56 -11.55 3.82 19.66
N GLY A 57 -12.75 4.22 19.20
CA GLY A 57 -13.45 5.41 19.67
C GLY A 57 -12.86 6.74 19.19
N ARG A 58 -11.99 6.74 18.17
CA ARG A 58 -11.40 7.99 17.64
C ARG A 58 -12.44 8.81 16.88
N LYS A 59 -12.39 10.13 17.07
CA LYS A 59 -13.21 11.08 16.30
C LYS A 59 -12.77 11.08 14.83
N ASN A 60 -13.71 11.32 13.91
CA ASN A 60 -13.43 11.27 12.47
C ASN A 60 -12.30 12.24 12.06
N ALA A 61 -12.28 13.47 12.59
CA ALA A 61 -11.23 14.44 12.31
C ALA A 61 -9.83 13.92 12.69
N GLU A 62 -9.69 13.30 13.86
CA GLU A 62 -8.43 12.65 14.30
C GLU A 62 -8.06 11.48 13.38
N ALA A 63 -9.05 10.72 12.92
CA ALA A 63 -8.84 9.59 12.02
C ALA A 63 -8.30 10.06 10.66
N TRP A 64 -8.84 11.14 10.09
CA TRP A 64 -8.39 11.67 8.81
C TRP A 64 -6.96 12.20 8.85
N THR A 65 -6.63 13.01 9.86
CA THR A 65 -5.26 13.51 10.05
C THR A 65 -4.28 12.34 10.17
N ARG A 66 -4.64 11.31 10.93
CA ARG A 66 -3.78 10.14 11.13
C ARG A 66 -3.61 9.31 9.85
N ILE A 67 -4.70 9.03 9.14
CA ILE A 67 -4.66 8.25 7.89
C ILE A 67 -3.84 9.00 6.82
N ALA A 68 -4.02 10.33 6.68
CA ALA A 68 -3.24 11.14 5.75
C ALA A 68 -1.74 11.08 6.07
N ALA A 69 -1.35 11.22 7.36
CA ALA A 69 0.04 11.13 7.77
C ALA A 69 0.63 9.72 7.59
N GLU A 70 -0.16 8.66 7.80
CA GLU A 70 0.27 7.28 7.56
C GLU A 70 0.44 7.00 6.05
N LEU A 71 -0.44 7.54 5.19
CA LEU A 71 -0.34 7.45 3.74
C LEU A 71 0.86 8.23 3.17
N ALA A 72 1.15 9.43 3.67
CA ALA A 72 2.30 10.21 3.22
C ALA A 72 3.65 9.48 3.42
N ARG A 73 3.72 8.54 4.37
CA ARG A 73 4.91 7.73 4.63
C ARG A 73 4.96 6.41 3.87
N ARG A 74 3.92 6.07 3.10
CA ARG A 74 3.86 4.78 2.38
C ARG A 74 4.79 4.81 1.16
N PRO A 75 5.72 3.85 1.02
CA PRO A 75 6.71 3.87 -0.07
C PRO A 75 6.13 3.75 -1.48
N VAL A 76 4.90 3.26 -1.65
CA VAL A 76 4.27 3.05 -2.95
C VAL A 76 2.85 3.63 -2.98
N GLY A 77 2.60 4.54 -3.93
CA GLY A 77 1.26 4.86 -4.45
C GLY A 77 0.29 5.59 -3.52
N ALA A 78 0.70 6.00 -2.33
CA ALA A 78 -0.22 6.66 -1.40
C ALA A 78 -0.44 8.14 -1.72
N GLY A 79 0.62 8.86 -2.13
CA GLY A 79 0.58 10.31 -2.41
C GLY A 79 0.09 11.14 -1.22
N GLU A 80 0.12 12.46 -1.34
CA GLU A 80 -0.63 13.30 -0.41
C GLU A 80 -2.12 13.20 -0.71
N VAL A 81 -2.93 12.99 0.33
CA VAL A 81 -4.39 12.94 0.20
C VAL A 81 -5.06 13.93 1.14
N THR A 82 -6.05 14.62 0.61
CA THR A 82 -6.91 15.54 1.35
C THR A 82 -7.98 14.79 2.13
N GLU A 83 -8.49 15.39 3.20
CA GLU A 83 -9.63 14.84 3.94
C GLU A 83 -10.84 14.59 3.03
N ARG A 84 -11.08 15.45 2.03
CA ARG A 84 -12.18 15.27 1.07
C ARG A 84 -12.02 13.97 0.26
N GLN A 85 -10.80 13.63 -0.15
CA GLN A 85 -10.52 12.37 -0.83
C GLN A 85 -10.73 11.17 0.10
N LEU A 86 -10.27 11.26 1.36
CA LEU A 86 -10.48 10.21 2.36
C LEU A 86 -11.98 9.96 2.61
N ARG A 87 -12.76 11.02 2.77
CA ARG A 87 -14.22 10.92 2.96
C ARG A 87 -14.91 10.29 1.76
N ARG A 88 -14.49 10.61 0.53
CA ARG A 88 -15.02 9.97 -0.69
C ARG A 88 -14.67 8.49 -0.76
N ILE A 89 -13.48 8.07 -0.33
CA ILE A 89 -13.10 6.65 -0.33
C ILE A 89 -13.94 5.83 0.67
N VAL A 90 -14.31 6.43 1.80
CA VAL A 90 -15.04 5.76 2.89
C VAL A 90 -16.56 5.83 2.73
N TYR A 91 -17.09 6.95 2.25
CA TYR A 91 -18.54 7.22 2.21
C TYR A 91 -19.11 7.42 0.80
N GLY A 92 -18.24 7.61 -0.20
CA GLY A 92 -18.64 7.82 -1.58
C GLY A 92 -18.63 6.55 -2.41
#